data_AF-A0A2N5KBD6-F1
#
_entry.id   AF-A0A2N5KBD6-F1
#
_cell.length_a   1.000
_cell.length_b   1.000
_cell.length_c   1.000
_cell.angle_alpha   90.00
_cell.angle_beta   90.00
_cell.angle_gamma   90.00
#
_symmetry.space_group_name_H-M   'P 1'
#
loop_
_entity.id
_entity.type
_entity.pdbx_description
1 polymer ?
#
loop_
_entity_poly.entity_id
_entity_poly.type
_entity_poly.pdbx_seq_one_letter_code
_entity_poly.pdbx_strand_id
1 'polypeptide(L)'
;MLAEVTIGGRGNDTATALAVRSDGRVYITGRTQAYRNNFPVTDDALQPECTYESAASDASCSRDAFLLILDANLQTRYSSFLGGNYFEQGDGIALDAQGNIAVVGTTDSADFPVKNAVQPACPDGPAPDNGRHCKSWASFVTKFTPDGKQIVFSTYFSSSDWSADVVKDVAVDRAGVIHLLGTTNSTKYPIKDAFQPSLATGICMNARSERLCEDAVVTAIGPGGALVYSTYLGGKKEEYPYGIAADANGNVWIAGLTKSADFPATADAFQPQKSLNEDVFLAKLGAASVGGQPDPRLSRKLYLPLVRR
;
A
#
# COMPACT_ATOMS: atom_id res chain seq x y z
N MET A 1 4.32 -25.97 20.04
CA MET A 1 4.66 -26.83 18.89
C MET A 1 4.78 -25.92 17.69
N LEU A 2 5.85 -26.04 16.90
CA LEU A 2 6.03 -25.29 15.65
C LEU A 2 5.27 -26.01 14.53
N ALA A 3 4.50 -25.27 13.72
CA ALA A 3 3.91 -25.75 12.48
C ALA A 3 4.40 -24.86 11.34
N GLU A 4 4.72 -25.45 10.20
CA GLU A 4 5.34 -24.77 9.05
C GLU A 4 4.71 -25.26 7.75
N VAL A 5 4.63 -24.38 6.76
CA VAL A 5 4.23 -24.68 5.39
C VAL A 5 5.09 -23.87 4.42
N THR A 6 5.52 -24.49 3.32
CA THR A 6 6.27 -23.85 2.24
C THR A 6 5.46 -23.92 0.95
N ILE A 7 5.22 -22.78 0.30
CA ILE A 7 4.43 -22.66 -0.93
C ILE A 7 5.21 -21.79 -1.91
N GLY A 8 5.43 -22.31 -3.13
CA GLY A 8 6.20 -21.63 -4.17
C GLY A 8 6.32 -22.48 -5.43
N GLY A 9 6.75 -21.85 -6.52
CA GLY A 9 7.09 -22.47 -7.80
C GLY A 9 8.59 -22.77 -7.94
N ARG A 10 9.08 -22.91 -9.19
CA ARG A 10 10.52 -23.13 -9.47
C ARG A 10 11.35 -21.84 -9.52
N GLY A 11 10.74 -20.67 -9.33
CA GLY A 11 11.46 -19.39 -9.30
C GLY A 11 11.47 -18.76 -7.92
N ASN A 12 11.72 -17.46 -7.89
CA ASN A 12 11.77 -16.71 -6.64
C ASN A 12 10.36 -16.38 -6.18
N ASP A 13 9.98 -16.91 -5.02
CA ASP A 13 8.73 -16.61 -4.36
C ASP A 13 9.02 -15.91 -3.04
N THR A 14 8.29 -14.83 -2.75
CA THR A 14 8.50 -14.04 -1.54
C THR A 14 7.16 -13.59 -1.00
N ALA A 15 6.83 -14.01 0.23
CA ALA A 15 5.76 -13.40 1.00
C ALA A 15 6.26 -12.08 1.60
N THR A 16 5.49 -11.01 1.45
CA THR A 16 5.85 -9.65 1.91
C THR A 16 4.97 -9.19 3.06
N ALA A 17 3.71 -9.63 3.09
CA ALA A 17 2.76 -9.26 4.12
C ALA A 17 1.79 -10.41 4.42
N LEU A 18 1.30 -10.44 5.66
CA LEU A 18 0.27 -11.36 6.11
C LEU A 18 -0.76 -10.67 6.99
N ALA A 19 -1.98 -11.17 6.95
CA ALA A 19 -3.04 -10.82 7.89
C ALA A 19 -3.63 -12.10 8.49
N VAL A 20 -4.00 -12.04 9.78
CA VAL A 20 -4.59 -13.17 10.50
C VAL A 20 -5.97 -12.76 11.00
N ARG A 21 -6.97 -13.58 10.67
CA ARG A 21 -8.33 -13.41 11.17
C ARG A 21 -8.48 -14.07 12.54
N SER A 22 -9.46 -13.63 13.33
CA SER A 22 -9.68 -14.13 14.69
C SER A 22 -9.98 -15.63 14.80
N ASP A 23 -10.41 -16.27 13.71
CA ASP A 23 -10.62 -17.72 13.63
C ASP A 23 -9.35 -18.50 13.22
N GLY A 24 -8.20 -17.82 13.13
CA GLY A 24 -6.92 -18.41 12.79
C GLY A 24 -6.66 -18.55 11.28
N ARG A 25 -7.58 -18.11 10.41
CA ARG A 25 -7.32 -18.07 8.97
C ARG A 25 -6.24 -17.04 8.64
N VAL A 26 -5.28 -17.44 7.81
CA VAL A 26 -4.12 -16.62 7.43
C VAL A 26 -4.25 -16.23 5.96
N TYR A 27 -3.96 -14.97 5.67
CA TYR A 27 -3.99 -14.38 4.35
C TYR A 27 -2.61 -13.82 4.05
N ILE A 28 -2.06 -14.14 2.89
CA ILE A 28 -0.69 -13.82 2.51
C ILE A 28 -0.72 -13.20 1.12
N THR A 29 0.07 -12.14 0.95
CA THR A 29 0.42 -11.61 -0.37
C THR A 29 1.94 -11.50 -0.50
N GLY A 30 2.38 -11.19 -1.70
CA GLY A 30 3.79 -11.16 -2.04
C GLY A 30 3.98 -11.12 -3.53
N ARG A 31 5.06 -11.74 -3.98
CA ARG A 31 5.40 -11.86 -5.39
C ARG A 31 5.92 -13.25 -5.70
N THR A 32 5.60 -13.74 -6.88
CA THR A 32 6.06 -15.03 -7.40
C THR A 32 6.65 -14.85 -8.78
N GLN A 33 7.79 -15.48 -9.03
CA GLN A 33 8.30 -15.68 -10.38
C GLN A 33 8.06 -17.13 -10.76
N ALA A 34 6.87 -17.42 -11.28
CA ALA A 34 6.55 -18.77 -11.73
C ALA A 34 7.29 -19.07 -13.05
N TYR A 35 7.99 -20.20 -13.14
CA TYR A 35 8.52 -20.67 -14.43
C TYR A 35 7.55 -21.71 -14.98
N ARG A 36 6.96 -21.46 -16.17
CA ARG A 36 5.96 -22.35 -16.77
C ARG A 36 4.72 -22.58 -15.87
N ASN A 37 4.12 -21.51 -15.33
CA ASN A 37 2.87 -21.56 -14.54
C ASN A 37 2.90 -22.51 -13.32
N ASN A 38 4.01 -22.55 -12.58
CA ASN A 38 4.20 -23.55 -11.51
C ASN A 38 4.05 -23.05 -10.08
N PHE A 39 3.60 -21.82 -9.87
CA PHE A 39 3.17 -21.41 -8.53
C PHE A 39 1.86 -22.16 -8.17
N PRO A 40 1.74 -22.76 -6.98
CA PRO A 40 0.54 -23.53 -6.63
C PRO A 40 -0.70 -22.64 -6.51
N VAL A 41 -1.65 -22.82 -7.42
CA VAL A 41 -2.98 -22.18 -7.41
C VAL A 41 -4.08 -23.21 -7.12
N THR A 42 -5.25 -22.76 -6.67
CA THR A 42 -6.42 -23.64 -6.49
C THR A 42 -7.26 -23.69 -7.77
N ASP A 43 -8.07 -24.74 -7.95
CA ASP A 43 -8.91 -24.93 -9.16
C ASP A 43 -9.92 -23.79 -9.39
N ASP A 44 -10.25 -23.05 -8.33
CA ASP A 44 -11.17 -21.92 -8.32
C ASP A 44 -10.46 -20.56 -8.33
N ALA A 45 -9.17 -20.52 -8.65
CA ALA A 45 -8.39 -19.30 -8.75
C ALA A 45 -9.00 -18.29 -9.73
N LEU A 46 -9.01 -17.01 -9.34
CA LEU A 46 -9.39 -15.90 -10.21
C LEU A 46 -8.43 -15.77 -11.42
N GLN A 47 -7.15 -15.96 -11.19
CA GLN A 47 -6.11 -16.05 -12.20
C GLN A 47 -5.33 -17.36 -11.96
N PRO A 48 -5.65 -18.44 -12.70
CA PRO A 48 -5.00 -19.75 -12.55
C PRO A 48 -3.64 -19.83 -13.25
N GLU A 49 -3.34 -18.88 -14.14
CA GLU A 49 -2.10 -18.79 -14.88
C GLU A 49 -1.51 -17.39 -14.69
N CYS A 50 -0.18 -17.31 -14.71
CA CYS A 50 0.48 -16.02 -14.80
C CYS A 50 0.31 -15.46 -16.22
N THR A 51 0.62 -14.19 -16.39
CA THR A 51 0.72 -13.60 -17.71
C THR A 51 2.17 -13.64 -18.22
N TYR A 52 2.38 -13.70 -19.54
CA TYR A 52 3.71 -13.86 -20.13
C TYR A 52 4.21 -12.55 -20.77
N GLU A 53 5.41 -12.09 -20.39
CA GLU A 53 6.04 -10.89 -20.99
C GLU A 53 6.26 -11.04 -22.51
N SER A 54 6.54 -12.27 -22.98
CA SER A 54 6.65 -12.57 -24.42
C SER A 54 6.41 -14.05 -24.74
N ALA A 55 5.97 -14.33 -25.96
CA ALA A 55 5.71 -15.69 -26.49
C ALA A 55 6.99 -16.54 -26.75
N ALA A 56 8.10 -16.27 -26.05
CA ALA A 56 9.36 -16.97 -26.25
C ALA A 56 9.44 -18.29 -25.46
N SER A 57 10.09 -19.28 -26.08
CA SER A 57 10.03 -20.72 -25.79
C SER A 57 10.64 -21.22 -24.46
N ASP A 58 11.07 -20.32 -23.57
CA ASP A 58 11.52 -20.64 -22.20
C ASP A 58 10.70 -19.89 -21.12
N ALA A 59 9.41 -19.72 -21.42
CA ALA A 59 8.36 -19.00 -20.72
C ALA A 59 8.51 -18.88 -19.17
N SER A 60 9.33 -17.93 -18.73
CA SER A 60 9.26 -17.36 -17.39
C SER A 60 8.06 -16.44 -17.35
N CYS A 61 7.18 -16.62 -16.36
CA CYS A 61 6.15 -15.64 -16.06
C CYS A 61 6.78 -14.28 -15.76
N SER A 62 6.05 -13.21 -16.05
CA SER A 62 6.27 -11.97 -15.32
C SER A 62 6.17 -12.27 -13.82
N ARG A 63 6.88 -11.48 -13.01
CA ARG A 63 6.73 -11.62 -11.56
C ARG A 63 5.35 -11.07 -11.20
N ASP A 64 4.42 -11.93 -10.81
CA ASP A 64 3.07 -11.50 -10.46
C ASP A 64 2.93 -11.40 -8.93
N ALA A 65 1.99 -10.57 -8.45
CA ALA A 65 1.55 -10.67 -7.08
C ALA A 65 0.68 -11.92 -6.90
N PHE A 66 0.38 -12.29 -5.66
CA PHE A 66 -0.54 -13.39 -5.38
C PHE A 66 -1.42 -13.11 -4.17
N LEU A 67 -2.54 -13.83 -4.09
CA LEU A 67 -3.35 -13.96 -2.89
C LEU A 67 -3.38 -15.43 -2.49
N LEU A 68 -2.87 -15.72 -1.29
CA LEU A 68 -2.88 -17.05 -0.67
C LEU A 68 -3.68 -17.02 0.63
N ILE A 69 -4.59 -17.97 0.79
CA ILE A 69 -5.41 -18.13 2.00
C ILE A 69 -5.18 -19.52 2.57
N LEU A 70 -4.79 -19.58 3.83
CA LEU A 70 -4.56 -20.80 4.61
C LEU A 70 -5.54 -20.87 5.77
N ASP A 71 -5.99 -22.06 6.14
CA ASP A 71 -6.72 -22.24 7.39
C ASP A 71 -5.79 -22.25 8.61
N ALA A 72 -6.39 -22.38 9.80
CA ALA A 72 -5.67 -22.41 11.08
C ALA A 72 -4.70 -23.60 11.21
N ASN A 73 -4.80 -24.61 10.34
CA ASN A 73 -3.90 -25.77 10.27
C ASN A 73 -2.92 -25.67 9.08
N LEU A 74 -2.74 -24.47 8.53
CA LEU A 74 -1.87 -24.17 7.39
C LEU A 74 -2.22 -24.94 6.10
N GLN A 75 -3.48 -25.37 5.93
CA GLN A 75 -3.94 -25.97 4.68
C GLN A 75 -4.42 -24.90 3.71
N THR A 76 -3.99 -24.99 2.45
CA THR A 76 -4.42 -24.08 1.37
C THR A 76 -5.92 -24.15 1.15
N ARG A 77 -6.58 -23.00 1.27
CA ARG A 77 -8.00 -22.80 1.02
C ARG A 77 -8.28 -22.08 -0.29
N TYR A 78 -7.37 -21.20 -0.69
CA TYR A 78 -7.44 -20.46 -1.94
C TYR A 78 -6.05 -19.98 -2.31
N SER A 79 -5.70 -20.02 -3.59
CA SER A 79 -4.46 -19.45 -4.11
C SER A 79 -4.66 -19.01 -5.55
N SER A 80 -4.29 -17.77 -5.86
CA SER A 80 -4.44 -17.17 -7.19
C SER A 80 -3.31 -16.19 -7.45
N PHE A 81 -2.90 -16.06 -8.71
CA PHE A 81 -2.12 -14.91 -9.15
C PHE A 81 -2.96 -13.62 -9.04
N LEU A 82 -2.28 -12.48 -9.00
CA LEU A 82 -2.83 -11.13 -9.13
C LEU A 82 -1.84 -10.31 -9.96
N GLY A 83 -2.11 -10.13 -11.24
CA GLY A 83 -1.17 -9.44 -12.13
C GLY A 83 -1.60 -9.31 -13.57
N GLY A 84 -0.79 -8.58 -14.33
CA GLY A 84 -0.89 -8.35 -15.78
C GLY A 84 0.34 -8.90 -16.50
N ASN A 85 0.67 -8.37 -17.68
CA ASN A 85 1.77 -8.86 -18.52
C ASN A 85 3.19 -8.57 -17.98
N TYR A 86 3.33 -7.71 -16.98
CA TYR A 86 4.59 -7.19 -16.45
C TYR A 86 4.66 -7.38 -14.94
N PHE A 87 5.62 -6.73 -14.28
CA PHE A 87 5.93 -6.98 -12.89
C PHE A 87 4.88 -6.42 -11.93
N GLU A 88 4.41 -7.28 -11.05
CA GLU A 88 3.67 -6.95 -9.84
C GLU A 88 4.42 -7.37 -8.56
N GLN A 89 4.00 -6.74 -7.47
CA GLN A 89 4.37 -7.11 -6.13
C GLN A 89 3.23 -6.70 -5.20
N GLY A 90 2.72 -7.63 -4.40
CA GLY A 90 1.92 -7.29 -3.23
C GLY A 90 2.85 -6.81 -2.12
N ASP A 91 2.55 -5.67 -1.50
CA ASP A 91 3.34 -5.06 -0.43
C ASP A 91 2.61 -5.05 0.91
N GLY A 92 1.27 -5.05 0.88
CA GLY A 92 0.45 -5.03 2.08
C GLY A 92 -0.85 -5.82 1.92
N ILE A 93 -1.31 -6.41 3.02
CA ILE A 93 -2.60 -7.11 3.10
C ILE A 93 -3.29 -6.83 4.43
N ALA A 94 -4.57 -6.49 4.39
CA ALA A 94 -5.39 -6.24 5.57
C ALA A 94 -6.83 -6.71 5.36
N LEU A 95 -7.55 -6.90 6.46
CA LEU A 95 -8.94 -7.39 6.46
C LEU A 95 -9.88 -6.33 7.03
N ASP A 96 -11.05 -6.18 6.44
CA ASP A 96 -12.14 -5.43 7.09
C ASP A 96 -12.90 -6.29 8.12
N ALA A 97 -13.82 -5.67 8.85
CA ALA A 97 -14.61 -6.34 9.88
C ALA A 97 -15.53 -7.46 9.34
N GLN A 98 -15.82 -7.46 8.03
CA GLN A 98 -16.58 -8.51 7.34
C GLN A 98 -15.65 -9.60 6.79
N GLY A 99 -14.34 -9.43 6.92
CA GLY A 99 -13.31 -10.33 6.43
C GLY A 99 -12.98 -10.16 4.95
N ASN A 100 -13.47 -9.11 4.29
CA ASN A 100 -13.02 -8.79 2.94
C ASN A 100 -11.54 -8.41 2.98
N ILE A 101 -10.84 -8.72 1.90
CA ILE A 101 -9.38 -8.69 1.85
C ILE A 101 -8.97 -7.47 1.02
N ALA A 102 -8.15 -6.59 1.56
CA ALA A 102 -7.50 -5.53 0.80
C ALA A 102 -6.04 -5.93 0.56
N VAL A 103 -5.66 -6.07 -0.72
CA VAL A 103 -4.27 -6.26 -1.15
C VAL A 103 -3.82 -4.98 -1.85
N VAL A 104 -2.63 -4.52 -1.51
CA VAL A 104 -2.02 -3.31 -2.08
C VAL A 104 -0.61 -3.63 -2.53
N GLY A 105 -0.10 -2.86 -3.47
CA GLY A 105 1.29 -2.99 -3.89
C GLY A 105 1.61 -2.21 -5.15
N THR A 106 2.61 -2.66 -5.89
CA THR A 106 3.07 -2.02 -7.13
C THR A 106 2.85 -2.90 -8.35
N THR A 107 2.53 -2.27 -9.48
CA THR A 107 2.39 -2.89 -10.80
C THR A 107 3.11 -2.04 -11.84
N ASP A 108 3.78 -2.71 -12.76
CA ASP A 108 4.30 -2.13 -14.00
C ASP A 108 3.36 -2.45 -15.18
N SER A 109 2.38 -3.33 -15.01
CA SER A 109 1.46 -3.74 -16.07
C SER A 109 0.46 -2.65 -16.44
N ALA A 110 0.28 -2.41 -17.74
CA ALA A 110 -0.81 -1.57 -18.23
C ALA A 110 -2.17 -2.28 -18.26
N ASP A 111 -2.16 -3.61 -18.20
CA ASP A 111 -3.32 -4.48 -18.18
C ASP A 111 -3.59 -5.11 -16.80
N PHE A 112 -3.12 -4.48 -15.71
CA PHE A 112 -3.42 -4.93 -14.35
C PHE A 112 -4.95 -5.14 -14.16
N PRO A 113 -5.40 -6.21 -13.47
CA PRO A 113 -6.83 -6.50 -13.32
C PRO A 113 -7.58 -5.38 -12.59
N VAL A 114 -8.40 -4.61 -13.30
CA VAL A 114 -9.23 -3.53 -12.74
C VAL A 114 -10.71 -3.90 -12.69
N LYS A 115 -11.43 -3.39 -11.68
CA LYS A 115 -12.88 -3.54 -11.54
C LYS A 115 -13.44 -2.39 -10.72
N ASN A 116 -14.48 -1.71 -11.19
CA ASN A 116 -15.07 -0.56 -10.48
C ASN A 116 -14.02 0.50 -10.08
N ALA A 117 -13.05 0.75 -10.97
CA ALA A 117 -11.83 1.49 -10.66
C ALA A 117 -12.05 3.00 -10.65
N VAL A 118 -11.30 3.70 -9.79
CA VAL A 118 -11.20 5.17 -9.83
C VAL A 118 -10.16 5.61 -10.85
N GLN A 119 -9.02 4.91 -10.92
CA GLN A 119 -8.06 5.01 -12.01
C GLN A 119 -8.07 3.67 -12.77
N PRO A 120 -8.74 3.60 -13.94
CA PRO A 120 -8.94 2.35 -14.67
C PRO A 120 -7.76 1.94 -15.57
N ALA A 121 -6.69 2.74 -15.61
CA ALA A 121 -5.48 2.50 -16.40
C ALA A 121 -4.27 3.18 -15.73
N CYS A 122 -3.05 2.91 -16.22
CA CYS A 122 -1.83 3.61 -15.82
C CYS A 122 -2.08 5.13 -15.73
N PRO A 123 -1.95 5.77 -14.54
CA PRO A 123 -2.29 7.17 -14.38
C PRO A 123 -1.38 8.12 -15.18
N ASP A 124 -0.14 7.72 -15.45
CA ASP A 124 0.83 8.40 -16.31
C ASP A 124 0.73 7.97 -17.80
N GLY A 125 -0.13 6.99 -18.08
CA GLY A 125 -0.37 6.38 -19.38
C GLY A 125 0.61 5.24 -19.71
N PRO A 126 0.29 4.42 -20.71
CA PRO A 126 1.14 3.32 -21.13
C PRO A 126 2.48 3.83 -21.72
N ALA A 127 3.52 3.02 -21.59
CA ALA A 127 4.85 3.32 -22.12
C ALA A 127 4.85 3.40 -23.66
N PRO A 128 5.68 4.27 -24.25
CA PRO A 128 5.62 4.56 -25.68
C PRO A 128 6.26 3.48 -26.58
N ASP A 129 6.94 2.50 -26.01
CA ASP A 129 7.68 1.47 -26.73
C ASP A 129 6.77 0.35 -27.27
N ASN A 130 5.98 -0.29 -26.40
CA ASN A 130 5.07 -1.37 -26.75
C ASN A 130 3.68 -1.23 -26.12
N GLY A 131 3.50 -0.26 -25.22
CA GLY A 131 2.21 0.08 -24.60
C GLY A 131 1.66 -0.95 -23.62
N ARG A 132 2.43 -1.96 -23.23
CA ARG A 132 1.99 -3.05 -22.35
C ARG A 132 2.35 -2.83 -20.87
N HIS A 133 3.21 -1.87 -20.58
CA HIS A 133 3.57 -1.47 -19.21
C HIS A 133 3.30 0.02 -18.99
N CYS A 134 3.24 0.47 -17.74
CA CYS A 134 3.11 1.88 -17.38
C CYS A 134 4.43 2.63 -17.65
N LYS A 135 4.40 3.96 -17.80
CA LYS A 135 5.65 4.73 -17.98
C LYS A 135 6.52 4.72 -16.72
N SER A 136 5.89 4.56 -15.57
CA SER A 136 6.48 4.38 -14.25
C SER A 136 5.69 3.36 -13.45
N TRP A 137 6.31 2.79 -12.41
CA TRP A 137 5.65 1.81 -11.55
C TRP A 137 4.48 2.47 -10.83
N ALA A 138 3.29 1.92 -11.03
CA ALA A 138 2.07 2.41 -10.43
C ALA A 138 1.75 1.61 -9.17
N SER A 139 1.19 2.28 -8.16
CA SER A 139 0.58 1.57 -7.04
C SER A 139 -0.81 1.03 -7.42
N PHE A 140 -1.25 -0.08 -6.82
CA PHE A 140 -2.59 -0.64 -6.97
C PHE A 140 -3.27 -0.93 -5.63
N VAL A 141 -4.60 -0.99 -5.66
CA VAL A 141 -5.44 -1.46 -4.56
C VAL A 141 -6.49 -2.41 -5.09
N THR A 142 -6.52 -3.63 -4.58
CA THR A 142 -7.52 -4.65 -4.93
C THR A 142 -8.23 -5.12 -3.67
N LYS A 143 -9.55 -4.99 -3.65
CA LYS A 143 -10.41 -5.55 -2.59
C LYS A 143 -11.08 -6.81 -3.08
N PHE A 144 -10.94 -7.91 -2.34
CA PHE A 144 -11.59 -9.19 -2.59
C PHE A 144 -12.68 -9.47 -1.55
N THR A 145 -13.60 -10.36 -1.91
CA THR A 145 -14.50 -11.04 -0.97
C THR A 145 -13.71 -11.92 0.01
N PRO A 146 -14.30 -12.35 1.15
CA PRO A 146 -13.55 -13.01 2.23
C PRO A 146 -12.96 -14.38 1.88
N ASP A 147 -13.46 -15.02 0.82
CA ASP A 147 -12.96 -16.27 0.28
C ASP A 147 -11.92 -16.08 -0.84
N GLY A 148 -11.64 -14.83 -1.23
CA GLY A 148 -10.70 -14.47 -2.30
C GLY A 148 -11.25 -14.63 -3.72
N LYS A 149 -12.45 -15.18 -3.91
CA LYS A 149 -12.93 -15.67 -5.21
C LYS A 149 -13.59 -14.61 -6.08
N GLN A 150 -13.77 -13.39 -5.56
CA GLN A 150 -14.32 -12.27 -6.32
C GLN A 150 -13.62 -10.97 -5.94
N ILE A 151 -13.22 -10.21 -6.95
CA ILE A 151 -12.83 -8.79 -6.79
C ILE A 151 -14.09 -7.96 -6.56
N VAL A 152 -14.11 -7.18 -5.48
CA VAL A 152 -15.11 -6.16 -5.17
C VAL A 152 -14.81 -4.89 -5.97
N PHE A 153 -13.58 -4.40 -5.86
CA PHE A 153 -13.01 -3.37 -6.72
C PHE A 153 -11.50 -3.57 -6.86
N SER A 154 -10.93 -3.05 -7.94
CA SER A 154 -9.49 -3.02 -8.19
C SER A 154 -9.15 -1.80 -9.04
N THR A 155 -8.13 -1.04 -8.63
CA THR A 155 -7.77 0.24 -9.24
C THR A 155 -6.27 0.45 -9.18
N TYR A 156 -5.72 1.16 -10.16
CA TYR A 156 -4.46 1.87 -9.96
C TYR A 156 -4.69 3.00 -8.94
N PHE A 157 -3.64 3.40 -8.22
CA PHE A 157 -3.67 4.56 -7.33
C PHE A 157 -2.29 5.23 -7.25
N SER A 158 -1.94 5.98 -8.28
CA SER A 158 -0.61 6.60 -8.45
C SER A 158 -0.71 8.00 -9.07
N SER A 159 0.43 8.68 -9.10
CA SER A 159 0.70 9.96 -9.75
C SER A 159 0.57 9.87 -11.26
N SER A 160 0.25 11.01 -11.89
CA SER A 160 0.07 11.13 -13.35
C SER A 160 1.30 11.68 -14.09
N ASP A 161 2.47 11.58 -13.48
CA ASP A 161 3.78 11.87 -14.07
C ASP A 161 4.76 10.71 -13.87
N TRP A 162 6.01 10.89 -14.31
CA TRP A 162 7.03 9.83 -14.40
C TRP A 162 7.69 9.56 -13.05
N SER A 163 6.91 9.55 -11.98
CA SER A 163 7.35 9.22 -10.63
C SER A 163 6.85 7.84 -10.26
N ALA A 164 7.74 6.95 -9.82
CA ALA A 164 7.30 5.73 -9.16
C ALA A 164 6.70 6.10 -7.79
N ASP A 165 5.46 5.69 -7.54
CA ASP A 165 4.86 5.76 -6.21
C ASP A 165 4.79 4.35 -5.64
N VAL A 166 5.20 4.22 -4.39
CA VAL A 166 5.24 2.93 -3.70
C VAL A 166 4.31 2.95 -2.51
N VAL A 167 3.39 1.99 -2.46
CA VAL A 167 2.69 1.65 -1.22
C VAL A 167 3.63 0.81 -0.35
N LYS A 168 3.65 1.12 0.95
CA LYS A 168 4.48 0.47 1.97
C LYS A 168 3.67 -0.41 2.89
N ASP A 169 2.46 0.01 3.25
CA ASP A 169 1.63 -0.68 4.22
C ASP A 169 0.15 -0.30 4.05
N VAL A 170 -0.74 -1.10 4.63
CA VAL A 170 -2.19 -0.90 4.57
C VAL A 170 -2.86 -1.25 5.89
N ALA A 171 -3.81 -0.40 6.31
CA ALA A 171 -4.72 -0.69 7.40
C ALA A 171 -6.17 -0.56 6.92
N VAL A 172 -7.09 -1.32 7.52
CA VAL A 172 -8.52 -1.18 7.25
C VAL A 172 -9.24 -0.91 8.55
N ASP A 173 -10.07 0.15 8.57
CA ASP A 173 -10.84 0.50 9.76
C ASP A 173 -12.15 -0.29 9.87
N ARG A 174 -12.89 -0.10 10.97
CA ARG A 174 -14.17 -0.78 11.21
C ARG A 174 -15.27 -0.41 10.22
N ALA A 175 -15.17 0.75 9.56
CA ALA A 175 -16.09 1.16 8.51
C ALA A 175 -15.72 0.52 7.15
N GLY A 176 -14.60 -0.19 7.07
CA GLY A 176 -14.09 -0.83 5.87
C GLY A 176 -13.33 0.14 4.94
N VAL A 177 -12.96 1.32 5.44
CA VAL A 177 -12.09 2.26 4.71
C VAL A 177 -10.67 1.73 4.73
N ILE A 178 -10.06 1.67 3.55
CA ILE A 178 -8.70 1.19 3.32
C ILE A 178 -7.76 2.39 3.38
N HIS A 179 -6.83 2.38 4.31
CA HIS A 179 -5.82 3.41 4.52
C HIS A 179 -4.48 2.91 4.01
N LEU A 180 -3.99 3.52 2.94
CA LEU A 180 -2.69 3.26 2.33
C LEU A 180 -1.64 4.17 2.93
N LEU A 181 -0.47 3.63 3.18
CA LEU A 181 0.74 4.37 3.49
C LEU A 181 1.74 4.18 2.36
N GLY A 182 2.30 5.26 1.83
CA GLY A 182 3.29 5.19 0.76
C GLY A 182 4.27 6.34 0.76
N THR A 183 5.14 6.40 -0.26
CA THR A 183 5.97 7.58 -0.54
C THR A 183 5.80 8.03 -1.98
N THR A 184 5.96 9.34 -2.20
CA THR A 184 5.99 9.95 -3.54
C THR A 184 6.90 11.17 -3.55
N ASN A 185 7.53 11.44 -4.69
CA ASN A 185 8.20 12.70 -4.99
C ASN A 185 7.42 13.55 -6.02
N SER A 186 6.19 13.16 -6.35
CA SER A 186 5.37 13.81 -7.36
C SER A 186 4.55 14.95 -6.80
N THR A 187 4.38 16.00 -7.60
CA THR A 187 3.40 17.06 -7.37
C THR A 187 2.02 16.75 -7.98
N LYS A 188 1.87 15.58 -8.61
CA LYS A 188 0.66 15.13 -9.30
C LYS A 188 0.05 13.86 -8.70
N TYR A 189 0.37 13.56 -7.44
CA TYR A 189 -0.30 12.49 -6.69
C TYR A 189 -1.79 12.84 -6.51
N PRO A 190 -2.73 11.87 -6.53
CA PRO A 190 -4.15 12.15 -6.33
C PRO A 190 -4.42 12.66 -4.90
N ILE A 191 -4.75 13.94 -4.76
CA ILE A 191 -4.99 14.60 -3.48
C ILE A 191 -6.47 14.94 -3.31
N LYS A 192 -7.01 14.71 -2.11
CA LYS A 192 -8.40 15.04 -1.75
C LYS A 192 -8.52 15.34 -0.27
N ASP A 193 -9.18 16.46 0.06
CA ASP A 193 -9.51 16.88 1.42
C ASP A 193 -8.29 16.91 2.37
N ALA A 194 -7.10 17.19 1.83
CA ALA A 194 -5.81 16.98 2.49
C ALA A 194 -5.51 17.90 3.67
N PHE A 195 -4.69 17.41 4.59
CA PHE A 195 -4.01 18.24 5.60
C PHE A 195 -2.86 19.03 4.96
N GLN A 196 -2.01 18.35 4.19
CA GLN A 196 -0.94 18.93 3.40
C GLN A 196 -1.26 18.65 1.90
N PRO A 197 -1.78 19.65 1.17
CA PRO A 197 -2.28 19.44 -0.20
C PRO A 197 -1.19 19.42 -1.27
N SER A 198 0.07 19.68 -0.90
CA SER A 198 1.21 19.77 -1.81
C SER A 198 2.48 19.19 -1.18
N LEU A 199 3.29 18.53 -2.00
CA LEU A 199 4.65 18.13 -1.65
C LEU A 199 5.46 19.34 -1.16
N ALA A 200 6.32 19.16 -0.15
CA ALA A 200 7.12 20.26 0.41
C ALA A 200 8.26 20.78 -0.50
N THR A 201 8.37 20.31 -1.74
CA THR A 201 9.28 20.77 -2.83
C THR A 201 10.78 20.83 -2.48
N GLY A 202 11.21 20.11 -1.46
CA GLY A 202 12.63 19.92 -1.17
C GLY A 202 13.38 19.28 -2.35
N ILE A 203 14.65 19.62 -2.54
CA ILE A 203 15.52 18.98 -3.53
C ILE A 203 16.44 18.00 -2.80
N CYS A 204 16.37 16.74 -3.20
CA CYS A 204 17.19 15.65 -2.70
C CYS A 204 18.09 15.12 -3.81
N MET A 205 19.34 14.77 -3.48
CA MET A 205 20.30 14.25 -4.45
C MET A 205 20.32 12.72 -4.39
N ASN A 206 20.31 12.08 -5.56
CA ASN A 206 20.90 10.75 -5.69
C ASN A 206 22.25 10.88 -6.44
N ALA A 207 23.00 9.79 -6.57
CA ALA A 207 24.33 9.80 -7.21
C ALA A 207 24.33 10.24 -8.70
N ARG A 208 23.17 10.54 -9.30
CA ARG A 208 23.01 10.75 -10.76
C ARG A 208 22.16 11.97 -11.16
N SER A 209 21.31 12.53 -10.29
CA SER A 209 20.52 13.74 -10.58
C SER A 209 19.89 14.40 -9.34
N GLU A 210 19.52 15.68 -9.46
CA GLU A 210 18.59 16.36 -8.56
C GLU A 210 17.17 15.79 -8.77
N ARG A 211 16.43 15.59 -7.68
CA ARG A 211 15.01 15.20 -7.69
C ARG A 211 14.28 15.88 -6.55
N LEU A 212 12.96 15.89 -6.61
CA LEU A 212 12.15 16.23 -5.45
C LEU A 212 12.33 15.16 -4.36
N CYS A 213 12.37 15.60 -3.11
CA CYS A 213 12.38 14.72 -1.94
C CYS A 213 11.06 13.95 -1.87
N GLU A 214 11.13 12.73 -1.34
CA GLU A 214 9.95 11.90 -1.10
C GLU A 214 9.29 12.30 0.22
N ASP A 215 8.01 12.66 0.17
CA ASP A 215 7.17 12.78 1.35
C ASP A 215 6.43 11.45 1.55
N ALA A 216 6.03 11.18 2.79
CA ALA A 216 5.03 10.15 3.02
C ALA A 216 3.68 10.60 2.43
N VAL A 217 2.88 9.64 1.97
CA VAL A 217 1.49 9.88 1.57
C VAL A 217 0.57 8.94 2.33
N VAL A 218 -0.57 9.49 2.75
CA VAL A 218 -1.64 8.72 3.39
C VAL A 218 -2.92 8.90 2.59
N THR A 219 -3.41 7.80 2.05
CA THR A 219 -4.61 7.76 1.19
C THR A 219 -5.68 6.90 1.84
N ALA A 220 -6.89 7.41 1.96
CA ALA A 220 -8.06 6.65 2.37
C ALA A 220 -8.96 6.36 1.16
N ILE A 221 -9.27 5.09 0.93
CA ILE A 221 -10.18 4.60 -0.10
C ILE A 221 -11.39 3.94 0.58
N GLY A 222 -12.59 4.39 0.23
CA GLY A 222 -13.83 3.86 0.79
C GLY A 222 -14.06 2.39 0.38
N PRO A 223 -14.95 1.66 1.08
CA PRO A 223 -15.21 0.25 0.81
C PRO A 223 -15.62 -0.08 -0.64
N GLY A 224 -16.20 0.89 -1.35
CA GLY A 224 -16.60 0.79 -2.75
C GLY A 224 -15.57 1.32 -3.75
N GLY A 225 -14.36 1.67 -3.32
CA GLY A 225 -13.27 2.11 -4.19
C GLY A 225 -13.10 3.62 -4.34
N ALA A 226 -14.05 4.44 -3.87
CA ALA A 226 -13.98 5.89 -4.00
C ALA A 226 -12.87 6.51 -3.12
N LEU A 227 -12.13 7.48 -3.66
CA LEU A 227 -11.16 8.27 -2.88
C LEU A 227 -11.89 9.09 -1.80
N VAL A 228 -11.51 8.87 -0.55
CA VAL A 228 -12.10 9.49 0.64
C VAL A 228 -11.23 10.66 1.10
N TYR A 229 -9.92 10.44 1.23
CA TYR A 229 -8.94 11.42 1.68
C TYR A 229 -7.57 11.07 1.08
N SER A 230 -6.72 12.05 0.82
CA SER A 230 -5.33 11.82 0.46
C SER A 230 -4.49 13.05 0.78
N THR A 231 -3.38 12.87 1.49
CA THR A 231 -2.50 13.94 1.93
C THR A 231 -1.04 13.55 1.76
N TYR A 232 -0.20 14.55 1.50
CA TYR A 232 1.23 14.44 1.82
C TYR A 232 1.43 14.52 3.33
N LEU A 233 2.56 14.04 3.81
CA LEU A 233 3.01 14.18 5.18
C LEU A 233 4.55 14.23 5.17
N GLY A 234 5.09 15.45 5.19
CA GLY A 234 6.52 15.61 5.06
C GLY A 234 7.02 17.06 5.10
N GLY A 235 8.32 17.21 4.89
CA GLY A 235 9.02 18.49 4.84
C GLY A 235 10.02 18.54 3.69
N LYS A 236 11.02 19.44 3.75
CA LYS A 236 11.93 19.66 2.62
C LYS A 236 12.99 18.57 2.41
N LYS A 237 12.93 17.46 3.15
CA LYS A 237 13.83 16.30 3.02
C LYS A 237 13.02 15.01 3.03
N GLU A 238 13.68 13.87 2.88
CA GLU A 238 12.98 12.59 2.73
C GLU A 238 12.30 12.13 4.03
N GLU A 239 11.08 11.63 3.88
CA GLU A 239 10.34 10.87 4.88
C GLU A 239 10.28 9.38 4.49
N TYR A 240 10.48 8.52 5.48
CA TYR A 240 10.35 7.07 5.31
C TYR A 240 9.29 6.54 6.27
N PRO A 241 8.04 6.38 5.80
CA PRO A 241 6.99 5.75 6.56
C PRO A 241 7.17 4.23 6.57
N TYR A 242 6.95 3.59 7.72
CA TYR A 242 7.17 2.16 7.91
C TYR A 242 5.94 1.37 8.34
N GLY A 243 4.96 2.01 8.99
CA GLY A 243 3.78 1.29 9.45
C GLY A 243 2.56 2.19 9.62
N ILE A 244 1.39 1.61 9.37
CA ILE A 244 0.09 2.26 9.52
C ILE A 244 -0.85 1.38 10.35
N ALA A 245 -1.63 2.00 11.24
CA ALA A 245 -2.67 1.31 11.99
C ALA A 245 -3.94 2.17 12.08
N ALA A 246 -5.09 1.55 11.89
CA ALA A 246 -6.38 2.18 12.11
C ALA A 246 -6.95 1.79 13.48
N ASP A 247 -7.46 2.75 14.24
CA ASP A 247 -8.13 2.48 15.51
C ASP A 247 -9.65 2.32 15.35
N ALA A 248 -10.27 1.89 16.45
CA ALA A 248 -11.71 1.68 16.57
C ALA A 248 -12.59 2.90 16.22
N ASN A 249 -12.03 4.10 16.30
CA ASN A 249 -12.71 5.37 16.04
C ASN A 249 -12.42 5.90 14.62
N GLY A 250 -11.71 5.13 13.78
CA GLY A 250 -11.31 5.54 12.43
C GLY A 250 -10.15 6.53 12.41
N ASN A 251 -9.41 6.70 13.51
CA ASN A 251 -8.15 7.44 13.42
C ASN A 251 -7.07 6.54 12.83
N VAL A 252 -6.18 7.15 12.08
CA VAL A 252 -5.04 6.50 11.45
C VAL A 252 -3.77 6.94 12.14
N TRP A 253 -2.92 5.98 12.47
CA TRP A 253 -1.64 6.19 13.14
C TRP A 253 -0.54 5.77 12.19
N ILE A 254 0.44 6.64 11.99
CA ILE A 254 1.58 6.40 11.09
C ILE A 254 2.87 6.50 11.89
N ALA A 255 3.73 5.50 11.76
CA ALA A 255 5.08 5.51 12.31
C ALA A 255 6.12 5.48 11.18
N GLY A 256 7.19 6.23 11.36
CA GLY A 256 8.27 6.32 10.37
C GLY A 256 9.45 7.13 10.89
N LEU A 257 10.35 7.50 9.99
CA LEU A 257 11.38 8.50 10.27
C LEU A 257 11.28 9.68 9.30
N THR A 258 11.71 10.85 9.77
CA THR A 258 11.83 12.06 8.97
C THR A 258 13.28 12.56 8.98
N LYS A 259 13.75 13.01 7.82
CA LYS A 259 15.00 13.80 7.70
C LYS A 259 14.72 15.31 7.76
N SER A 260 13.46 15.73 7.72
CA SER A 260 13.02 17.11 7.59
C SER A 260 13.00 17.85 8.92
N ALA A 261 13.80 18.92 9.03
CA ALA A 261 13.74 19.82 10.18
C ALA A 261 12.40 20.57 10.27
N ASP A 262 11.71 20.70 9.14
CA ASP A 262 10.40 21.33 8.98
C ASP A 262 9.25 20.31 8.86
N PHE A 263 9.44 19.09 9.36
CA PHE A 263 8.35 18.11 9.49
C PHE A 263 7.19 18.73 10.31
N PRO A 264 5.91 18.49 9.95
CA PRO A 264 4.75 19.16 10.56
C PRO A 264 4.40 18.62 11.96
N ALA A 265 5.36 18.66 12.89
CA ALA A 265 5.17 18.33 14.28
C ALA A 265 4.24 19.34 14.97
N THR A 266 3.37 18.85 15.86
CA THR A 266 2.51 19.72 16.67
C THR A 266 3.32 20.43 17.75
N ALA A 267 2.89 21.63 18.13
CA ALA A 267 3.60 22.44 19.14
C ALA A 267 3.66 21.77 20.53
N ASP A 268 2.75 20.85 20.81
CA ASP A 268 2.66 20.07 22.05
C ASP A 268 3.32 18.69 21.94
N ALA A 269 3.98 18.38 20.83
CA ALA A 269 4.76 17.16 20.70
C ALA A 269 5.85 17.08 21.77
N PHE A 270 6.16 15.86 22.23
CA PHE A 270 7.22 15.63 23.22
C PHE A 270 8.57 16.22 22.78
N GLN A 271 8.85 16.12 21.47
CA GLN A 271 9.97 16.78 20.82
C GLN A 271 9.42 17.54 19.58
N PRO A 272 9.15 18.85 19.68
CA PRO A 272 8.48 19.61 18.62
C PRO A 272 9.41 20.06 17.49
N GLN A 273 10.72 19.81 17.63
CA GLN A 273 11.72 20.11 16.63
C GLN A 273 12.56 18.87 16.38
N LYS A 274 12.82 18.58 15.12
CA LYS A 274 13.72 17.51 14.74
C LYS A 274 15.11 17.74 15.34
N SER A 275 15.75 16.68 15.82
CA SER A 275 17.17 16.63 16.13
C SER A 275 17.99 16.53 14.83
N LEU A 276 19.26 16.12 14.89
CA LEU A 276 20.21 16.24 13.77
C LEU A 276 19.84 15.42 12.53
N ASN A 277 20.27 14.15 12.41
CA ASN A 277 20.24 13.43 11.13
C ASN A 277 18.84 12.92 10.77
N GLU A 278 18.31 12.01 11.56
CA GLU A 278 17.02 11.34 11.36
C GLU A 278 16.33 11.21 12.71
N ASP A 279 15.02 11.48 12.74
CA ASP A 279 14.21 11.33 13.94
C ASP A 279 13.00 10.44 13.63
N VAL A 280 12.56 9.67 14.61
CA VAL A 280 11.29 8.94 14.53
C VAL A 280 10.12 9.92 14.61
N PHE A 281 9.07 9.67 13.83
CA PHE A 281 7.79 10.37 14.01
C PHE A 281 6.67 9.37 14.28
N LEU A 282 5.68 9.84 15.05
CA LEU A 282 4.36 9.22 15.15
C LEU A 282 3.34 10.30 14.79
N ALA A 283 2.59 10.08 13.71
CA ALA A 283 1.51 10.96 13.29
C ALA A 283 0.16 10.29 13.55
N LYS A 284 -0.83 11.11 13.93
CA LYS A 284 -2.22 10.68 14.03
C LYS A 284 -3.07 11.56 13.13
N LEU A 285 -3.78 10.94 12.18
CA LEU A 285 -4.81 11.60 11.38
C LEU A 285 -6.18 11.21 11.94
N GLY A 286 -6.93 12.20 12.39
CA GLY A 286 -8.25 11.98 12.99
C GLY A 286 -9.31 11.67 11.94
N ALA A 287 -10.32 10.88 12.28
CA ALA A 287 -11.45 10.58 11.39
C ALA A 287 -12.21 11.84 10.91
N ALA A 288 -12.16 12.95 11.65
CA ALA A 288 -12.76 14.23 11.28
C ALA A 288 -11.89 15.10 10.34
N SER A 289 -10.63 14.71 10.13
CA SER A 289 -9.75 15.31 9.09
C SER A 289 -10.10 14.79 7.69
N VAL A 290 -10.90 13.72 7.63
CA VAL A 290 -11.61 13.24 6.44
C VAL A 290 -12.85 14.13 6.26
N GLY A 291 -12.64 15.33 5.73
CA GLY A 291 -13.67 16.36 5.63
C GLY A 291 -13.25 17.71 6.23
N GLY A 292 -12.09 18.22 5.81
CA GLY A 292 -11.87 19.66 5.70
C GLY A 292 -12.06 20.53 6.95
N GLN A 293 -11.68 20.09 8.15
CA GLN A 293 -11.20 20.96 9.22
C GLN A 293 -10.30 20.14 10.18
N PRO A 294 -9.18 20.70 10.68
CA PRO A 294 -8.45 20.06 11.78
C PRO A 294 -9.37 19.90 12.97
N ASP A 295 -9.45 18.69 13.57
CA ASP A 295 -10.26 18.47 14.77
C ASP A 295 -9.68 19.29 15.93
N PRO A 296 -10.38 20.33 16.43
CA PRO A 296 -9.90 21.12 17.56
C PRO A 296 -9.77 20.28 18.85
N ARG A 297 -10.29 19.04 18.89
CA ARG A 297 -10.17 18.10 20.01
C ARG A 297 -8.87 17.29 20.01
N LEU A 298 -8.07 17.31 18.94
CA LEU A 298 -6.71 16.75 18.99
C LEU A 298 -5.78 17.57 19.91
N SER A 299 -6.23 18.72 20.41
CA SER A 299 -5.60 19.48 21.50
C SER A 299 -5.98 19.03 22.93
N ARG A 300 -6.75 17.93 23.10
CA ARG A 300 -7.22 17.54 24.44
C ARG A 300 -6.21 16.68 25.21
N LYS A 301 -5.38 17.40 25.97
CA LYS A 301 -4.94 17.14 27.36
C LYS A 301 -5.01 15.68 27.82
N LEU A 302 -3.85 15.02 27.87
CA LEU A 302 -3.61 13.94 28.84
C LEU A 302 -2.75 14.51 29.99
N TYR A 303 -3.40 15.01 31.04
CA TYR A 303 -2.71 15.21 32.32
C TYR A 303 -2.65 13.84 33.00
N LEU A 304 -1.49 13.18 32.96
CA LEU A 304 -1.16 12.14 33.93
C LEU A 304 -0.53 12.83 35.16
N PRO A 305 -1.09 12.67 36.37
CA PRO A 305 -0.44 13.17 37.57
C PRO A 305 0.89 12.43 37.76
N LEU A 306 1.99 13.17 37.72
CA LEU A 306 3.29 12.70 38.20
C LEU A 306 3.15 12.31 39.68
N VAL A 307 3.02 11.02 39.96
CA VAL A 307 3.33 10.51 41.29
C VAL A 307 4.86 10.49 41.39
N ARG A 308 5.42 11.55 41.98
CA ARG A 308 6.80 11.51 42.46
C ARG A 308 6.88 10.45 43.57
N ARG A 309 7.83 9.51 43.44
CA ARG A 309 8.34 8.77 44.60
C ARG A 309 9.25 9.69 45.39
#